data_AF-A0A258JRT8-F1
#
_entry.id   AF-A0A258JRT8-F1
#
_cell.length_a   1.000
_cell.length_b   1.000
_cell.length_c   1.000
_cell.angle_alpha   90.00
_cell.angle_beta   90.00
_cell.angle_gamma   90.00
#
_symmetry.space_group_name_H-M   'P 1'
#
loop_
_entity.id
_entity.type
_entity.pdbx_description
1 polymer ?
#
loop_
_entity_poly.entity_id
_entity_poly.type
_entity_poly.pdbx_seq_one_letter_code
_entity_poly.pdbx_strand_id
1 'polypeptide(L)'
;MAADVPLFPGACAGFDDTPLRPGSGRILVAADPADAFARWLSEAASLAHERPVAGERFVFVNAWNDWGQGAHLEPDQRLGHALLRAAASALAPYEVRAERASSEPAPATPAADQPQSASAACVTVIHAFYPDLLERLLDGLDLAAPLYVTVPPEGEAAVREILGRLAPTAQVRVYENRGRDVRPFLLLLPELQAEGFSVVLKLHTKRSPHHAGRGADWLAQLSAPLSRLQREGGLLPAFAEHDDLGMLGAAGHVLDGATYAGVAGNRAWIRRLCRHLDLPDLPADYGYVAGTMFAARLTLFAPLVGRSEVLEWFEPDMGLTDGTLAHAFERLFGGLAALAGQTIGTVGEGEGGRLELVPQAQPLRRAYAFAPRDGD
;
A
#
# COMPACT_ATOMS: atom_id res chain seq x y z
N MET A 1 34.73 -0.06 -32.29
CA MET A 1 34.03 -0.11 -30.99
C MET A 1 33.45 1.28 -30.77
N ALA A 2 32.13 1.42 -30.69
CA ALA A 2 31.55 2.71 -30.33
C ALA A 2 32.02 3.06 -28.91
N ALA A 3 32.52 4.28 -28.70
CA ALA A 3 32.86 4.75 -27.37
C ALA A 3 31.60 4.71 -26.49
N ASP A 4 31.75 4.25 -25.25
CA ASP A 4 30.67 4.18 -24.28
C ASP A 4 30.31 5.63 -23.88
N VAL A 5 29.26 6.18 -24.50
CA VAL A 5 28.84 7.56 -24.26
C VAL A 5 28.05 7.59 -22.94
N PRO A 6 28.41 8.46 -21.98
CA PRO A 6 27.66 8.63 -20.74
C PRO A 6 26.17 8.89 -21.00
N LEU A 7 25.30 8.03 -20.48
CA LEU A 7 23.85 8.15 -20.62
C LEU A 7 23.23 8.52 -19.28
N PHE A 8 22.71 9.74 -19.18
CA PHE A 8 21.89 10.16 -18.05
C PHE A 8 20.41 10.07 -18.42
N PRO A 9 19.57 9.42 -17.59
CA PRO A 9 18.14 9.37 -17.84
C PRO A 9 17.49 10.74 -17.67
N GLY A 10 16.41 10.95 -18.41
CA GLY A 10 15.60 12.15 -18.33
C GLY A 10 14.11 11.84 -18.19
N ALA A 11 13.38 12.77 -17.59
CA ALA A 11 11.92 12.73 -17.46
C ALA A 11 11.33 14.11 -17.78
N CYS A 12 10.05 14.13 -18.15
CA CYS A 12 9.34 15.33 -18.54
C CYS A 12 7.91 15.28 -17.98
N ALA A 13 7.43 16.39 -17.42
CA ALA A 13 6.12 16.45 -16.76
C ALA A 13 4.93 16.50 -17.74
N GLY A 14 5.21 16.88 -18.99
CA GLY A 14 4.26 17.00 -20.07
C GLY A 14 4.97 17.48 -21.32
N PHE A 15 4.38 17.30 -22.49
CA PHE A 15 4.96 17.85 -23.71
C PHE A 15 3.84 18.11 -24.72
N ASP A 16 3.78 19.32 -25.24
CA ASP A 16 2.90 19.75 -26.32
C ASP A 16 3.60 20.88 -27.08
N ASP A 17 4.14 20.58 -28.26
CA ASP A 17 4.73 21.59 -29.14
C ASP A 17 3.82 21.97 -30.32
N THR A 18 2.53 21.65 -30.25
CA THR A 18 1.55 22.12 -31.25
C THR A 18 1.46 23.64 -31.39
N PRO A 19 1.66 24.47 -30.34
CA PRO A 19 1.71 25.92 -30.50
C PRO A 19 2.87 26.38 -31.40
N LEU A 20 3.98 25.63 -31.39
CA LEU A 20 5.17 25.93 -32.20
C LEU A 20 5.16 25.26 -33.57
N ARG A 21 4.44 24.14 -33.70
CA ARG A 21 4.34 23.33 -34.93
C ARG A 21 2.88 23.00 -35.27
N PRO A 22 2.07 23.98 -35.69
CA PRO A 22 0.67 23.72 -36.03
C PRO A 22 0.53 22.62 -37.09
N GLY A 23 -0.35 21.64 -36.84
CA GLY A 23 -0.62 20.51 -37.75
C GLY A 23 0.48 19.44 -37.83
N SER A 24 1.61 19.61 -37.13
CA SER A 24 2.72 18.64 -37.11
C SER A 24 3.39 18.46 -35.74
N GLY A 25 2.78 19.03 -34.70
CA GLY A 25 3.26 18.95 -33.32
C GLY A 25 3.11 17.56 -32.71
N ARG A 26 3.77 17.36 -31.58
CA ARG A 26 3.74 16.14 -30.79
C ARG A 26 3.20 16.46 -29.41
N ILE A 27 2.39 15.55 -28.89
CA ILE A 27 1.76 15.68 -27.58
C ILE A 27 2.01 14.38 -26.81
N LEU A 28 2.44 14.50 -25.56
CA LEU A 28 2.36 13.43 -24.58
C LEU A 28 1.00 13.51 -23.88
N VAL A 29 0.23 12.43 -23.99
CA VAL A 29 -1.13 12.35 -23.43
C VAL A 29 -1.10 11.49 -22.17
N ALA A 30 -1.65 12.03 -21.09
CA ALA A 30 -1.84 11.33 -19.82
C ALA A 30 -3.16 11.75 -19.18
N ALA A 31 -3.87 10.80 -18.56
CA ALA A 31 -5.11 11.07 -17.83
C ALA A 31 -4.86 11.96 -16.60
N ASP A 32 -3.79 11.69 -15.85
CA ASP A 32 -3.28 12.53 -14.77
C ASP A 32 -1.80 12.87 -15.04
N PRO A 33 -1.46 14.14 -15.33
CA PRO A 33 -0.08 14.56 -15.58
C PRO A 33 0.87 14.32 -14.41
N ALA A 34 0.42 14.50 -13.16
CA ALA A 34 1.27 14.35 -11.98
C ALA A 34 1.58 12.88 -11.70
N ASP A 35 0.58 12.00 -11.85
CA ASP A 35 0.78 10.56 -11.71
C ASP A 35 1.71 10.03 -12.81
N ALA A 36 1.46 10.37 -14.07
CA ALA A 36 2.30 9.96 -15.19
C ALA A 36 3.76 10.45 -15.04
N PHE A 37 3.94 11.70 -14.61
CA PHE A 37 5.27 12.25 -14.34
C PHE A 37 5.99 11.51 -13.20
N ALA A 38 5.30 11.24 -12.07
CA ALA A 38 5.87 10.49 -10.95
C ALA A 38 6.37 9.10 -11.39
N ARG A 39 5.58 8.41 -12.24
CA ARG A 39 5.94 7.09 -12.79
C ARG A 39 7.20 7.17 -13.65
N TRP A 40 7.25 8.10 -14.60
CA TRP A 40 8.43 8.26 -15.45
C TRP A 40 9.66 8.64 -14.63
N LEU A 41 9.54 9.63 -13.73
CA LEU A 41 10.66 10.04 -12.90
C LEU A 41 11.16 8.91 -12.00
N SER A 42 10.27 8.07 -11.47
CA SER A 42 10.65 6.90 -10.68
C SER A 42 11.48 5.90 -11.48
N GLU A 43 11.11 5.62 -12.74
CA GLU A 43 11.87 4.72 -13.63
C GLU A 43 13.23 5.35 -13.99
N ALA A 44 13.26 6.65 -14.27
CA ALA A 44 14.49 7.38 -14.53
C ALA A 44 15.44 7.35 -13.31
N ALA A 45 14.92 7.57 -12.11
CA ALA A 45 15.69 7.49 -10.86
C ALA A 45 16.20 6.07 -10.58
N SER A 46 15.39 5.04 -10.85
CA SER A 46 15.82 3.64 -10.73
C SER A 46 16.97 3.35 -11.69
N LEU A 47 16.87 3.78 -12.95
CA LEU A 47 17.93 3.57 -13.93
C LEU A 47 19.23 4.30 -13.54
N ALA A 48 19.13 5.55 -13.08
CA ALA A 48 20.28 6.31 -12.58
C ALA A 48 20.95 5.62 -11.38
N HIS A 49 20.16 5.01 -10.50
CA HIS A 49 20.67 4.29 -9.34
C HIS A 49 21.38 2.99 -9.72
N GLU A 50 20.81 2.23 -10.67
CA GLU A 50 21.34 0.94 -11.14
C GLU A 50 22.55 1.12 -12.08
N ARG A 51 22.65 2.27 -12.77
CA ARG A 51 23.71 2.56 -13.74
C ARG A 51 24.33 3.93 -13.47
N PRO A 52 25.09 4.08 -12.37
CA PRO A 52 25.74 5.35 -12.06
C PRO A 52 26.76 5.71 -13.13
N VAL A 53 26.78 6.98 -13.52
CA VAL A 53 27.74 7.52 -14.49
C VAL A 53 28.85 8.21 -13.73
N ALA A 54 30.06 7.66 -13.81
CA ALA A 54 31.21 8.15 -13.04
C ALA A 54 30.95 8.28 -11.52
N GLY A 55 30.11 7.40 -10.97
CA GLY A 55 29.69 7.41 -9.56
C GLY A 55 28.47 8.28 -9.26
N GLU A 56 28.03 9.09 -10.22
CA GLU A 56 26.89 9.99 -10.06
C GLU A 56 25.57 9.34 -10.50
N ARG A 57 24.48 9.73 -9.84
CA ARG A 57 23.12 9.19 -10.06
C ARG A 57 22.15 10.29 -10.48
N PHE A 58 22.54 11.10 -11.46
CA PHE A 58 21.73 12.22 -11.92
C PHE A 58 20.55 11.75 -12.78
N VAL A 59 19.44 12.47 -12.63
CA VAL A 59 18.28 12.45 -13.53
C VAL A 59 18.03 13.88 -13.98
N PHE A 60 17.80 14.08 -15.27
CA PHE A 60 17.47 15.40 -15.82
C PHE A 60 15.97 15.56 -16.00
N VAL A 61 15.41 16.67 -15.53
CA VAL A 61 14.01 17.00 -15.77
C VAL A 61 13.92 18.07 -16.84
N ASN A 62 13.26 17.74 -17.95
CA ASN A 62 12.86 18.72 -18.95
C ASN A 62 11.45 19.20 -18.63
N ALA A 63 11.22 20.46 -18.28
CA ALA A 63 12.16 21.50 -17.87
C ALA A 63 11.61 22.17 -16.60
N TRP A 64 12.33 23.15 -16.05
CA TRP A 64 11.74 23.98 -15.01
C TRP A 64 10.52 24.76 -15.55
N ASN A 65 10.67 25.48 -16.66
CA ASN A 65 9.68 26.47 -17.12
C ASN A 65 9.54 26.55 -18.66
N ASP A 66 9.62 25.42 -19.38
CA ASP A 66 9.35 25.41 -20.83
C ASP A 66 7.85 25.36 -21.12
N TRP A 67 7.20 26.50 -20.95
CA TRP A 67 5.78 26.70 -21.22
C TRP A 67 5.43 26.59 -22.70
N GLY A 68 6.37 26.92 -23.60
CA GLY A 68 6.15 26.90 -25.05
C GLY A 68 5.95 25.49 -25.60
N GLN A 69 6.51 24.49 -24.91
CA GLN A 69 6.35 23.07 -25.22
C GLN A 69 5.54 22.31 -24.15
N GLY A 70 4.85 23.01 -23.24
CA GLY A 70 4.04 22.39 -22.18
C GLY A 70 4.83 21.46 -21.24
N ALA A 71 6.14 21.66 -21.12
CA ALA A 71 7.08 20.83 -20.37
C ALA A 71 7.50 21.46 -19.04
N HIS A 72 6.72 22.39 -18.50
CA HIS A 72 7.03 23.09 -17.25
C HIS A 72 6.81 22.21 -16.01
N LEU A 73 7.76 22.27 -15.07
CA LEU A 73 7.62 21.76 -13.70
C LEU A 73 7.16 22.87 -12.73
N GLU A 74 7.36 24.13 -13.12
CA GLU A 74 6.95 25.33 -12.40
C GLU A 74 5.46 25.26 -11.99
N PRO A 75 5.09 25.65 -10.76
CA PRO A 75 3.70 25.66 -10.33
C PRO A 75 2.80 26.51 -11.24
N ASP A 76 1.62 25.99 -11.56
CA ASP A 76 0.63 26.69 -12.39
C ASP A 76 -0.73 26.80 -11.69
N GLN A 77 -1.67 27.54 -12.28
CA GLN A 77 -3.00 27.73 -11.69
C GLN A 77 -3.89 26.48 -11.75
N ARG A 78 -3.57 25.51 -12.62
CA ARG A 78 -4.37 24.31 -12.87
C ARG A 78 -4.00 23.16 -11.93
N LEU A 79 -2.70 22.91 -11.78
CA LEU A 79 -2.09 21.82 -11.03
C LEU A 79 -1.48 22.29 -9.71
N GLY A 80 -1.30 23.61 -9.52
CA GLY A 80 -0.63 24.16 -8.35
C GLY A 80 0.75 23.54 -8.20
N HIS A 81 1.02 22.94 -7.04
CA HIS A 81 2.27 22.25 -6.75
C HIS A 81 2.24 20.73 -7.07
N ALA A 82 1.25 20.21 -7.81
CA ALA A 82 1.11 18.76 -8.01
C ALA A 82 2.36 18.11 -8.65
N LEU A 83 2.96 18.73 -9.66
CA LEU A 83 4.16 18.19 -10.32
C LEU A 83 5.39 18.17 -9.42
N LEU A 84 5.58 19.20 -8.58
CA LEU A 84 6.66 19.22 -7.58
C LEU A 84 6.44 18.16 -6.50
N ARG A 85 5.19 17.95 -6.09
CA ARG A 85 4.82 16.90 -5.12
C ARG A 85 5.03 15.50 -5.69
N ALA A 86 4.70 15.30 -6.97
CA ALA A 86 5.02 14.08 -7.71
C ALA A 86 6.53 13.84 -7.78
N ALA A 87 7.33 14.89 -8.04
CA ALA A 87 8.79 14.78 -8.06
C ALA A 87 9.35 14.37 -6.70
N ALA A 88 8.91 15.03 -5.62
CA ALA A 88 9.33 14.70 -4.26
C ALA A 88 9.02 13.23 -3.93
N SER A 89 7.80 12.77 -4.19
CA SER A 89 7.40 11.39 -3.86
C SER A 89 8.17 10.34 -4.66
N ALA A 90 8.44 10.59 -5.95
CA ALA A 90 9.23 9.68 -6.79
C ALA A 90 10.70 9.57 -6.34
N LEU A 91 11.25 10.63 -5.74
CA LEU A 91 12.64 10.69 -5.28
C LEU A 91 12.82 10.30 -3.82
N ALA A 92 11.75 10.36 -3.01
CA ALA A 92 11.75 10.01 -1.59
C ALA A 92 12.42 8.67 -1.23
N PRO A 93 12.29 7.56 -2.01
CA PRO A 93 13.02 6.33 -1.76
C PRO A 93 14.55 6.50 -1.75
N TYR A 94 15.07 7.45 -2.51
CA TYR A 94 16.51 7.67 -2.71
C TYR A 94 17.08 8.76 -1.81
N GLU A 95 16.24 9.50 -1.09
CA GLU A 95 16.70 10.53 -0.16
C GLU A 95 17.48 9.91 1.00
N VAL A 96 18.75 10.29 1.12
CA VAL A 96 19.54 10.07 2.33
C VAL A 96 19.09 11.13 3.33
N ARG A 97 18.01 10.85 4.08
CA ARG A 97 17.76 11.59 5.31
C ARG A 97 18.94 11.26 6.21
N ALA A 98 19.67 12.27 6.67
CA ALA A 98 20.69 12.08 7.69
C ALA A 98 19.99 11.34 8.84
N GLU A 99 20.28 10.04 8.95
CA GLU A 99 19.87 9.23 10.08
C GLU A 99 20.39 10.01 11.28
N ARG A 100 19.48 10.66 12.02
CA ARG A 100 19.82 11.05 13.38
C ARG A 100 20.09 9.73 14.04
N ALA A 101 21.37 9.40 14.20
CA ALA A 101 21.82 8.23 14.91
C ALA A 101 21.22 8.31 16.31
N SER A 102 20.05 7.70 16.48
CA SER A 102 19.64 7.16 17.77
C SER A 102 20.65 6.07 18.04
N SER A 103 21.70 6.44 18.76
CA SER A 103 22.77 5.58 19.25
C SER A 103 22.29 4.65 20.35
N GLU A 104 21.09 4.09 20.21
CA GLU A 104 20.65 2.97 21.00
C GLU A 104 20.74 1.73 20.10
N PRO A 105 21.51 0.71 20.50
CA PRO A 105 21.48 -0.55 19.77
C PRO A 105 20.03 -1.01 19.71
N ALA A 106 19.56 -1.36 18.50
CA ALA A 106 18.29 -2.04 18.33
C ALA A 106 18.24 -3.18 19.35
N PRO A 107 17.18 -3.30 20.18
CA PRO A 107 17.06 -4.46 21.05
C PRO A 107 17.21 -5.69 20.15
N ALA A 108 18.12 -6.58 20.54
CA ALA A 108 18.30 -7.85 19.87
C ALA A 108 16.91 -8.43 19.61
N THR A 109 16.61 -8.76 18.35
CA THR A 109 15.42 -9.51 17.98
C THR A 109 15.29 -10.61 19.02
N PRO A 110 14.24 -10.62 19.86
CA PRO A 110 13.99 -11.80 20.65
C PRO A 110 13.89 -12.91 19.61
N ALA A 111 14.75 -13.93 19.71
CA ALA A 111 14.43 -15.20 19.09
C ALA A 111 12.95 -15.44 19.39
N ALA A 112 12.17 -15.77 18.35
CA ALA A 112 10.75 -16.05 18.49
C ALA A 112 10.57 -17.17 19.52
N ASP A 113 10.55 -16.79 20.79
CA ASP A 113 10.12 -17.63 21.88
C ASP A 113 8.64 -17.80 21.58
N GLN A 114 8.29 -19.03 21.24
CA GLN A 114 6.91 -19.40 20.94
C GLN A 114 6.06 -18.87 22.09
N PRO A 115 5.06 -18.00 21.84
CA PRO A 115 4.19 -17.57 22.91
C PRO A 115 3.56 -18.81 23.53
N GLN A 116 3.92 -19.07 24.79
CA GLN A 116 3.27 -20.06 25.63
C GLN A 116 1.78 -19.72 25.67
N SER A 117 0.97 -20.50 24.96
CA SER A 117 -0.48 -20.57 25.07
C SER A 117 -1.17 -19.19 25.26
N ALA A 118 -0.90 -18.22 24.39
CA ALA A 118 -1.83 -17.10 24.24
C ALA A 118 -3.16 -17.69 23.72
N SER A 119 -4.26 -17.45 24.42
CA SER A 119 -5.59 -17.77 23.90
C SER A 119 -5.71 -17.14 22.51
N ALA A 120 -5.91 -17.95 21.47
CA ALA A 120 -6.00 -17.47 20.10
C ALA A 120 -7.16 -16.47 20.01
N ALA A 121 -6.83 -15.18 19.92
CA ALA A 121 -7.80 -14.10 19.83
C ALA A 121 -7.67 -13.41 18.46
N CYS A 122 -8.82 -13.06 17.89
CA CYS A 122 -8.92 -12.31 16.64
C CYS A 122 -9.42 -10.90 16.94
N VAL A 123 -8.85 -9.91 16.25
CA VAL A 123 -9.25 -8.51 16.34
C VAL A 123 -9.57 -7.96 14.95
N THR A 124 -10.60 -7.11 14.85
CA THR A 124 -10.88 -6.36 13.63
C THR A 124 -10.32 -4.94 13.76
N VAL A 125 -9.62 -4.46 12.75
CA VAL A 125 -9.11 -3.09 12.63
C VAL A 125 -9.71 -2.46 11.39
N ILE A 126 -10.40 -1.33 11.54
CA ILE A 126 -10.96 -0.55 10.43
C ILE A 126 -10.29 0.83 10.39
N HIS A 127 -9.69 1.20 9.27
CA HIS A 127 -9.35 2.60 9.02
C HIS A 127 -10.50 3.33 8.34
N ALA A 128 -11.13 4.28 9.03
CA ALA A 128 -12.35 4.97 8.61
C ALA A 128 -12.04 6.36 8.02
N PHE A 129 -11.39 6.40 6.86
CA PHE A 129 -11.10 7.66 6.15
C PHE A 129 -12.37 8.34 5.60
N TYR A 130 -13.31 7.56 5.07
CA TYR A 130 -14.66 7.98 4.66
C TYR A 130 -15.70 7.50 5.68
N PRO A 131 -16.16 8.35 6.63
CA PRO A 131 -17.09 7.93 7.68
C PRO A 131 -18.43 7.41 7.15
N ASP A 132 -18.92 7.94 6.02
CA ASP A 132 -20.18 7.52 5.38
C ASP A 132 -20.19 6.06 4.90
N LEU A 133 -19.01 5.44 4.75
CA LEU A 133 -18.88 4.04 4.35
C LEU A 133 -18.64 3.11 5.55
N LEU A 134 -18.51 3.63 6.76
CA LEU A 134 -18.20 2.84 7.96
C LEU A 134 -19.35 1.91 8.33
N GLU A 135 -20.58 2.41 8.38
CA GLU A 135 -21.77 1.59 8.74
C GLU A 135 -21.86 0.32 7.91
N ARG A 136 -21.61 0.45 6.61
CA ARG A 136 -21.62 -0.68 5.69
C ARG A 136 -20.58 -1.75 6.02
N LEU A 137 -19.39 -1.36 6.47
CA LEU A 137 -18.39 -2.33 6.92
C LEU A 137 -18.83 -3.00 8.22
N LEU A 138 -19.42 -2.24 9.14
CA LEU A 138 -19.91 -2.75 10.43
C LEU A 138 -21.06 -3.74 10.25
N ASP A 139 -21.98 -3.51 9.31
CA ASP A 139 -23.05 -4.46 8.94
C ASP A 139 -22.47 -5.83 8.54
N GLY A 140 -21.24 -5.82 8.02
CA GLY A 140 -20.44 -6.95 7.60
C GLY A 140 -19.97 -7.90 8.72
N LEU A 141 -19.97 -7.45 9.97
CA LEU A 141 -19.12 -8.00 11.02
C LEU A 141 -19.92 -8.52 12.22
N ASP A 142 -19.31 -9.41 12.99
CA ASP A 142 -19.70 -9.65 14.38
C ASP A 142 -19.07 -8.59 15.28
N LEU A 143 -19.90 -7.63 15.72
CA LEU A 143 -19.49 -6.49 16.55
C LEU A 143 -19.34 -6.83 18.03
N ALA A 144 -19.60 -8.09 18.44
CA ALA A 144 -19.24 -8.58 19.77
C ALA A 144 -17.73 -8.87 19.88
N ALA A 145 -17.05 -9.09 18.74
CA ALA A 145 -15.62 -9.29 18.69
C ALA A 145 -14.85 -7.97 18.91
N PRO A 146 -13.58 -8.02 19.38
CA PRO A 146 -12.74 -6.84 19.54
C PRO A 146 -12.60 -6.04 18.24
N LEU A 147 -12.89 -4.73 18.33
CA LEU A 147 -12.89 -3.82 17.20
C LEU A 147 -12.10 -2.56 17.52
N TYR A 148 -11.12 -2.27 16.68
CA TYR A 148 -10.36 -1.02 16.63
C TYR A 148 -10.75 -0.21 15.41
N VAL A 149 -10.99 1.09 15.59
CA VAL A 149 -11.24 2.01 14.49
C VAL A 149 -10.20 3.14 14.54
N THR A 150 -9.44 3.28 13.47
CA THR A 150 -8.56 4.44 13.28
C THR A 150 -9.22 5.47 12.39
N VAL A 151 -9.04 6.75 12.70
CA VAL A 151 -9.67 7.85 11.97
C VAL A 151 -8.78 9.09 11.94
N PRO A 152 -8.78 9.88 10.86
CA PRO A 152 -8.21 11.23 10.89
C PRO A 152 -8.96 12.20 11.83
N PRO A 153 -8.32 13.26 12.35
CA PRO A 153 -8.99 14.25 13.19
C PRO A 153 -10.28 14.82 12.57
N GLU A 154 -10.28 15.06 11.27
CA GLU A 154 -11.43 15.59 10.52
C GLU A 154 -12.66 14.66 10.51
N GLY A 155 -12.47 13.35 10.69
CA GLY A 155 -13.54 12.34 10.68
C GLY A 155 -14.00 11.88 12.07
N GLU A 156 -13.30 12.29 13.13
CA GLU A 156 -13.47 11.73 14.48
C GLU A 156 -14.91 11.82 14.98
N ALA A 157 -15.53 13.00 14.90
CA ALA A 157 -16.87 13.23 15.42
C ALA A 157 -17.90 12.30 14.76
N ALA A 158 -17.88 12.20 13.43
CA ALA A 158 -18.79 11.34 12.66
C ALA A 158 -18.57 9.85 12.97
N VAL A 159 -17.31 9.41 13.06
CA VAL A 159 -16.99 8.02 13.40
C VAL A 159 -17.46 7.66 14.81
N ARG A 160 -17.24 8.54 15.80
CA ARG A 160 -17.70 8.31 17.18
C ARG A 160 -19.22 8.25 17.28
N GLU A 161 -19.94 9.08 16.53
CA GLU A 161 -21.41 9.04 16.47
C GLU A 161 -21.91 7.68 15.94
N ILE A 162 -21.34 7.21 14.82
CA ILE A 162 -21.68 5.92 14.21
C ILE A 162 -21.40 4.78 15.18
N LEU A 163 -20.20 4.75 15.79
CA LEU A 163 -19.81 3.69 16.72
C LEU A 163 -20.63 3.71 18.01
N GLY A 164 -21.01 4.89 18.52
CA GLY A 164 -21.88 4.99 19.70
C GLY A 164 -23.24 4.31 19.49
N ARG A 165 -23.74 4.30 18.25
CA ARG A 165 -24.99 3.62 17.88
C ARG A 165 -24.80 2.13 17.60
N LEU A 166 -23.74 1.75 16.87
CA LEU A 166 -23.61 0.40 16.30
C LEU A 166 -22.62 -0.51 17.04
N ALA A 167 -21.52 0.05 17.56
CA ALA A 167 -20.43 -0.71 18.18
C ALA A 167 -19.84 0.09 19.37
N PRO A 168 -20.60 0.27 20.47
CA PRO A 168 -20.20 1.17 21.57
C PRO A 168 -18.96 0.70 22.33
N THR A 169 -18.54 -0.55 22.18
CA THR A 169 -17.32 -1.14 22.76
C THR A 169 -16.09 -0.95 21.87
N ALA A 170 -16.23 -0.38 20.67
CA ALA A 170 -15.12 -0.19 19.74
C ALA A 170 -14.08 0.80 20.28
N GLN A 171 -12.80 0.45 20.13
CA GLN A 171 -11.68 1.30 20.52
C GLN A 171 -11.32 2.26 19.38
N VAL A 172 -11.43 3.57 19.63
CA VAL A 172 -11.08 4.60 18.62
C VAL A 172 -9.67 5.14 18.85
N ARG A 173 -8.87 5.23 17.78
CA ARG A 173 -7.58 5.96 17.76
C ARG A 173 -7.60 7.02 16.67
N VAL A 174 -7.12 8.22 17.00
CA VAL A 174 -7.07 9.35 16.07
C VAL A 174 -5.62 9.55 15.62
N TYR A 175 -5.39 9.53 14.31
CA TYR A 175 -4.05 9.69 13.74
C TYR A 175 -4.07 10.66 12.58
N GLU A 176 -2.99 11.41 12.39
CA GLU A 176 -2.84 12.30 11.22
C GLU A 176 -3.10 11.57 9.90
N ASN A 177 -3.73 12.26 8.94
CA ASN A 177 -3.98 11.77 7.59
C ASN A 177 -2.67 11.68 6.77
N ARG A 178 -1.84 10.70 7.12
CA ARG A 178 -0.53 10.40 6.51
C ARG A 178 -0.42 8.90 6.32
N GLY A 179 0.10 8.48 5.15
CA GLY A 179 0.26 7.06 4.86
C GLY A 179 -1.03 6.27 4.71
N ARG A 180 -2.16 6.94 4.45
CA ARG A 180 -3.48 6.35 4.18
C ARG A 180 -3.87 5.35 5.29
N ASP A 181 -4.36 4.17 4.93
CA ASP A 181 -4.75 3.11 5.86
C ASP A 181 -3.57 2.30 6.41
N VAL A 182 -2.37 2.44 5.83
CA VAL A 182 -1.18 1.67 6.19
C VAL A 182 -0.55 2.20 7.48
N ARG A 183 -0.19 3.48 7.54
CA ARG A 183 0.50 4.05 8.72
C ARG A 183 -0.33 3.94 10.01
N PRO A 184 -1.65 4.25 10.02
CA PRO A 184 -2.51 4.00 11.17
C PRO A 184 -2.49 2.55 11.66
N PHE A 185 -2.45 1.58 10.74
CA PHE A 185 -2.35 0.17 11.09
C PHE A 185 -0.99 -0.16 11.73
N LEU A 186 0.11 0.35 11.17
CA LEU A 186 1.44 0.15 11.73
C LEU A 186 1.58 0.76 13.14
N LEU A 187 0.97 1.93 13.37
CA LEU A 187 0.91 2.57 14.70
C LEU A 187 0.15 1.73 15.73
N LEU A 188 -0.84 0.94 15.30
CA LEU A 188 -1.62 0.06 16.16
C LEU A 188 -0.90 -1.25 16.51
N LEU A 189 0.02 -1.74 15.66
CA LEU A 189 0.63 -3.07 15.84
C LEU A 189 1.18 -3.34 17.25
N PRO A 190 1.92 -2.43 17.91
CA PRO A 190 2.43 -2.68 19.26
C PRO A 190 1.30 -2.89 20.29
N GLU A 191 0.20 -2.16 20.14
CA GLU A 191 -0.96 -2.29 21.02
C GLU A 191 -1.67 -3.64 20.80
N LEU A 192 -1.90 -4.02 19.55
CA LEU A 192 -2.55 -5.30 19.23
C LEU A 192 -1.74 -6.50 19.73
N GLN A 193 -0.41 -6.42 19.67
CA GLN A 193 0.47 -7.45 20.21
C GLN A 193 0.47 -7.49 21.74
N ALA A 194 0.46 -6.32 22.40
CA ALA A 194 0.41 -6.24 23.85
C ALA A 194 -0.91 -6.81 24.42
N GLU A 195 -2.02 -6.67 23.70
CA GLU A 195 -3.31 -7.29 24.06
C GLU A 195 -3.36 -8.81 23.79
N GLY A 196 -2.32 -9.38 23.15
CA GLY A 196 -2.22 -10.82 22.92
C GLY A 196 -3.05 -11.34 21.75
N PHE A 197 -3.46 -10.48 20.82
CA PHE A 197 -4.14 -10.93 19.61
C PHE A 197 -3.19 -11.76 18.73
N SER A 198 -3.74 -12.81 18.12
CA SER A 198 -2.99 -13.73 17.24
C SER A 198 -3.29 -13.48 15.75
N VAL A 199 -4.53 -13.09 15.44
CA VAL A 199 -5.03 -12.83 14.09
C VAL A 199 -5.65 -11.45 14.05
N VAL A 200 -5.39 -10.70 12.97
CA VAL A 200 -6.03 -9.42 12.69
C VAL A 200 -6.81 -9.50 11.39
N LEU A 201 -8.06 -9.03 11.40
CA LEU A 201 -8.80 -8.64 10.19
C LEU A 201 -8.61 -7.14 10.00
N LYS A 202 -7.86 -6.75 8.97
CA LYS A 202 -7.67 -5.34 8.60
C LYS A 202 -8.61 -4.98 7.45
N LEU A 203 -9.43 -3.96 7.66
CA LEU A 203 -10.30 -3.34 6.67
C LEU A 203 -10.07 -1.83 6.64
N HIS A 204 -10.57 -1.16 5.61
CA HIS A 204 -10.63 0.29 5.61
C HIS A 204 -11.75 0.79 4.68
N THR A 205 -12.19 2.03 4.87
CA THR A 205 -13.13 2.64 3.93
C THR A 205 -12.39 3.12 2.69
N LYS A 206 -13.00 2.90 1.51
CA LYS A 206 -12.43 3.27 0.22
C LYS A 206 -13.55 3.63 -0.75
N ARG A 207 -13.48 4.81 -1.38
CA ARG A 207 -14.36 5.16 -2.50
C ARG A 207 -13.84 4.52 -3.80
N SER A 208 -14.77 4.24 -4.71
CA SER A 208 -14.46 3.71 -6.05
C SER A 208 -14.76 4.75 -7.14
N PRO A 209 -14.04 5.89 -7.19
CA PRO A 209 -14.39 7.00 -8.09
C PRO A 209 -14.25 6.68 -9.59
N HIS A 210 -13.45 5.68 -9.99
CA HIS A 210 -13.16 5.37 -11.40
C HIS A 210 -14.10 4.34 -12.05
N HIS A 211 -15.16 3.88 -11.39
CA HIS A 211 -15.97 2.76 -11.88
C HIS A 211 -17.48 3.01 -11.92
N ALA A 212 -17.91 4.28 -12.02
CA ALA A 212 -19.31 4.67 -12.18
C ALA A 212 -20.04 4.00 -13.38
N GLY A 213 -19.34 3.25 -14.25
CA GLY A 213 -19.92 2.47 -15.35
C GLY A 213 -19.56 0.99 -15.46
N ARG A 214 -18.75 0.39 -14.55
CA ARG A 214 -18.30 -1.04 -14.66
C ARG A 214 -18.73 -1.96 -13.52
N GLY A 215 -19.74 -1.58 -12.74
CA GLY A 215 -20.72 -2.54 -12.22
C GLY A 215 -20.38 -3.39 -10.99
N ALA A 216 -19.28 -3.17 -10.27
CA ALA A 216 -19.09 -3.85 -8.99
C ALA A 216 -18.44 -2.96 -7.93
N ASP A 217 -19.01 -2.99 -6.75
CA ASP A 217 -18.59 -2.24 -5.59
C ASP A 217 -17.23 -2.77 -5.10
N TRP A 218 -16.14 -2.06 -5.38
CA TRP A 218 -14.79 -2.53 -5.06
C TRP A 218 -14.59 -2.71 -3.57
N LEU A 219 -15.18 -1.84 -2.75
CA LEU A 219 -15.18 -1.99 -1.30
C LEU A 219 -15.81 -3.33 -0.91
N ALA A 220 -16.98 -3.65 -1.46
CA ALA A 220 -17.65 -4.93 -1.17
C ALA A 220 -16.86 -6.14 -1.66
N GLN A 221 -16.23 -6.08 -2.84
CA GLN A 221 -15.43 -7.20 -3.35
C GLN A 221 -14.21 -7.51 -2.47
N LEU A 222 -13.57 -6.48 -1.93
CA LEU A 222 -12.43 -6.65 -1.02
C LEU A 222 -12.85 -7.09 0.38
N SER A 223 -13.94 -6.52 0.93
CA SER A 223 -14.27 -6.70 2.34
C SER A 223 -15.29 -7.80 2.60
N ALA A 224 -16.31 -7.98 1.76
CA ALA A 224 -17.48 -8.79 2.11
C ALA A 224 -17.14 -10.27 2.41
N PRO A 225 -16.28 -10.96 1.63
CA PRO A 225 -15.88 -12.33 1.95
C PRO A 225 -15.16 -12.45 3.30
N LEU A 226 -14.26 -11.51 3.60
CA LEU A 226 -13.49 -11.47 4.85
C LEU A 226 -14.39 -11.13 6.05
N SER A 227 -15.27 -10.14 5.89
CA SER A 227 -16.24 -9.74 6.91
C SER A 227 -17.22 -10.87 7.22
N ARG A 228 -17.71 -11.58 6.19
CA ARG A 228 -18.58 -12.75 6.38
C ARG A 228 -17.85 -13.87 7.12
N LEU A 229 -16.60 -14.16 6.74
CA LEU A 229 -15.79 -15.17 7.43
C LEU A 229 -15.58 -14.80 8.91
N GLN A 230 -15.36 -13.51 9.22
CA GLN A 230 -15.26 -13.03 10.59
C GLN A 230 -16.59 -13.18 11.35
N ARG A 231 -17.71 -12.77 10.75
CA ARG A 231 -19.04 -12.86 11.36
C ARG A 231 -19.44 -14.30 11.67
N GLU A 232 -19.06 -15.24 10.81
CA GLU A 232 -19.30 -16.67 10.98
C GLU A 232 -18.31 -17.33 11.97
N GLY A 233 -17.38 -16.56 12.56
CA GLY A 233 -16.37 -17.06 13.51
C GLY A 233 -15.27 -17.89 12.85
N GLY A 234 -15.15 -17.85 11.52
CA GLY A 234 -14.29 -18.73 10.73
C GLY A 234 -12.82 -18.28 10.60
N LEU A 235 -12.47 -17.07 11.05
CA LEU A 235 -11.07 -16.60 10.95
C LEU A 235 -10.11 -17.44 11.79
N LEU A 236 -10.38 -17.62 13.09
CA LEU A 236 -9.50 -18.41 13.96
C LEU A 236 -9.39 -19.88 13.50
N PRO A 237 -10.51 -20.58 13.19
CA PRO A 237 -10.45 -21.92 12.60
C PRO A 237 -9.61 -21.98 11.32
N ALA A 238 -9.77 -21.03 10.39
CA ALA A 238 -9.00 -21.01 9.14
C ALA A 238 -7.48 -20.96 9.37
N PHE A 239 -7.03 -20.14 10.33
CA PHE A 239 -5.61 -20.08 10.69
C PHE A 239 -5.17 -21.24 11.60
N ALA A 240 -6.08 -21.89 12.33
CA ALA A 240 -5.73 -23.05 13.16
C ALA A 240 -5.63 -24.35 12.34
N GLU A 241 -6.41 -24.48 11.28
CA GLU A 241 -6.41 -25.65 10.38
C GLU A 241 -5.26 -25.62 9.37
N HIS A 242 -4.74 -24.43 9.06
CA HIS A 242 -3.66 -24.21 8.09
C HIS A 242 -2.49 -23.45 8.74
N ASP A 243 -1.55 -24.19 9.34
CA ASP A 243 -0.38 -23.62 10.02
C ASP A 243 0.51 -22.76 9.10
N ASP A 244 0.55 -23.09 7.82
CA ASP A 244 1.29 -22.37 6.79
C ASP A 244 0.58 -21.11 6.29
N LEU A 245 -0.74 -20.97 6.53
CA LEU A 245 -1.51 -19.77 6.14
C LEU A 245 -1.06 -18.56 6.95
N GLY A 246 -0.42 -17.59 6.30
CA GLY A 246 0.03 -16.33 6.93
C GLY A 246 -0.97 -15.19 6.74
N MET A 247 -1.54 -15.09 5.54
CA MET A 247 -2.50 -14.04 5.17
C MET A 247 -3.65 -14.59 4.34
N LEU A 248 -4.79 -13.91 4.39
CA LEU A 248 -6.00 -14.23 3.63
C LEU A 248 -6.55 -12.96 3.00
N GLY A 249 -6.69 -12.96 1.67
CA GLY A 249 -7.34 -11.88 0.92
C GLY A 249 -8.69 -12.32 0.34
N ALA A 250 -9.44 -11.39 -0.24
CA ALA A 250 -10.60 -11.75 -1.05
C ALA A 250 -10.18 -12.45 -2.36
N ALA A 251 -10.93 -13.46 -2.79
CA ALA A 251 -10.73 -14.13 -4.07
C ALA A 251 -10.72 -13.11 -5.23
N GLY A 252 -9.76 -13.24 -6.14
CA GLY A 252 -9.55 -12.28 -7.24
C GLY A 252 -8.70 -11.06 -6.88
N HIS A 253 -8.22 -10.94 -5.63
CA HIS A 253 -7.43 -9.79 -5.15
C HIS A 253 -6.06 -10.15 -4.56
N VAL A 254 -5.62 -11.41 -4.73
CA VAL A 254 -4.24 -11.81 -4.45
C VAL A 254 -3.45 -11.74 -5.75
N LEU A 255 -2.47 -10.84 -5.82
CA LEU A 255 -1.73 -10.50 -7.04
C LEU A 255 -0.28 -10.95 -6.96
N ASP A 256 0.30 -11.28 -8.11
CA ASP A 256 1.71 -11.62 -8.24
C ASP A 256 2.58 -10.37 -8.05
N GLY A 257 3.45 -10.41 -7.04
CA GLY A 257 4.28 -9.30 -6.60
C GLY A 257 5.36 -8.89 -7.61
N ALA A 258 5.82 -9.78 -8.49
CA ALA A 258 6.72 -9.42 -9.59
C ALA A 258 5.97 -8.73 -10.74
N THR A 259 4.80 -9.27 -11.09
CA THR A 259 3.98 -8.74 -12.19
C THR A 259 3.33 -7.41 -11.82
N TYR A 260 2.84 -7.29 -10.58
CA TYR A 260 2.12 -6.15 -10.05
C TYR A 260 2.92 -5.38 -8.98
N ALA A 261 4.25 -5.51 -8.97
CA ALA A 261 5.15 -4.67 -8.17
C ALA A 261 4.86 -3.17 -8.36
N GLY A 262 4.23 -2.81 -9.48
CA GLY A 262 3.89 -1.46 -9.86
C GLY A 262 5.09 -0.73 -10.45
N VAL A 263 5.04 0.60 -10.38
CA VAL A 263 6.08 1.50 -10.88
C VAL A 263 7.38 1.36 -10.08
N ALA A 264 8.53 1.71 -10.68
CA ALA A 264 9.85 1.65 -10.03
C ALA A 264 9.91 2.22 -8.60
N GLY A 265 9.07 3.20 -8.27
CA GLY A 265 8.97 3.77 -6.93
C GLY A 265 8.70 2.72 -5.85
N ASN A 266 7.81 1.76 -6.11
CA ASN A 266 7.51 0.69 -5.15
C ASN A 266 8.72 -0.23 -4.92
N ARG A 267 9.41 -0.63 -6.00
CA ARG A 267 10.62 -1.47 -5.89
C ARG A 267 11.72 -0.75 -5.11
N ALA A 268 11.90 0.54 -5.35
CA ALA A 268 12.87 1.36 -4.63
C ALA A 268 12.55 1.45 -3.13
N TRP A 269 11.28 1.69 -2.78
CA TRP A 269 10.81 1.69 -1.40
C TRP A 269 10.99 0.32 -0.73
N ILE A 270 10.59 -0.77 -1.38
CA ILE A 270 10.75 -2.13 -0.85
C ILE A 270 12.23 -2.43 -0.59
N ARG A 271 13.14 -2.15 -1.54
CA ARG A 271 14.58 -2.32 -1.35
C ARG A 271 15.13 -1.48 -0.20
N ARG A 272 14.60 -0.28 0.01
CA ARG A 272 14.98 0.57 1.15
C ARG A 272 14.46 -0.01 2.46
N LEU A 273 13.21 -0.45 2.51
CA LEU A 273 12.59 -1.06 3.69
C LEU A 273 13.31 -2.35 4.05
N CYS A 274 13.58 -3.26 3.11
CA CYS A 274 14.30 -4.50 3.38
C CYS A 274 15.67 -4.22 4.00
N ARG A 275 16.45 -3.29 3.42
CA ARG A 275 17.75 -2.90 3.99
C ARG A 275 17.65 -2.28 5.37
N HIS A 276 16.66 -1.40 5.60
CA HIS A 276 16.49 -0.73 6.89
C HIS A 276 16.01 -1.66 8.00
N LEU A 277 15.19 -2.65 7.64
CA LEU A 277 14.61 -3.61 8.56
C LEU A 277 15.46 -4.88 8.73
N ASP A 278 16.66 -4.91 8.15
CA ASP A 278 17.54 -6.09 8.07
C ASP A 278 16.83 -7.35 7.53
N LEU A 279 15.93 -7.16 6.57
CA LEU A 279 15.21 -8.24 5.88
C LEU A 279 15.97 -8.65 4.61
N PRO A 280 15.91 -9.94 4.22
CA PRO A 280 16.33 -10.37 2.90
C PRO A 280 15.54 -9.65 1.79
N ASP A 281 16.12 -9.62 0.59
CA ASP A 281 15.38 -9.21 -0.60
C ASP A 281 14.15 -10.11 -0.78
N LEU A 282 13.04 -9.51 -1.22
CA LEU A 282 11.82 -10.27 -1.49
C LEU A 282 12.07 -11.28 -2.61
N PRO A 283 11.52 -12.51 -2.51
CA PRO A 283 11.65 -13.50 -3.56
C PRO A 283 10.98 -13.01 -4.86
N ALA A 284 11.45 -13.50 -6.01
CA ALA A 284 10.89 -13.10 -7.31
C ALA A 284 9.42 -13.53 -7.45
N ASP A 285 9.09 -14.73 -6.98
CA ASP A 285 7.73 -15.27 -7.00
C ASP A 285 7.11 -15.12 -5.60
N TYR A 286 6.32 -14.05 -5.39
CA TYR A 286 5.53 -13.87 -4.17
C TYR A 286 4.15 -13.29 -4.50
N GLY A 287 3.19 -13.48 -3.60
CA GLY A 287 1.87 -12.87 -3.69
C GLY A 287 1.75 -11.66 -2.77
N TYR A 288 0.78 -10.78 -3.03
CA TYR A 288 0.31 -9.80 -2.06
C TYR A 288 -1.20 -9.57 -2.19
N VAL A 289 -1.82 -9.04 -1.13
CA VAL A 289 -3.26 -8.73 -1.12
C VAL A 289 -3.47 -7.28 -1.56
N ALA A 290 -4.03 -7.09 -2.75
CA ALA A 290 -4.31 -5.76 -3.29
C ALA A 290 -5.48 -5.09 -2.58
N GLY A 291 -5.39 -3.77 -2.39
CA GLY A 291 -6.37 -2.98 -1.66
C GLY A 291 -6.18 -3.00 -0.14
N THR A 292 -5.11 -3.59 0.40
CA THR A 292 -4.75 -3.57 1.83
C THR A 292 -5.91 -3.93 2.79
N MET A 293 -6.77 -4.85 2.37
CA MET A 293 -7.81 -5.49 3.19
C MET A 293 -7.54 -6.99 3.24
N PHE A 294 -7.24 -7.50 4.43
CA PHE A 294 -6.81 -8.88 4.61
C PHE A 294 -7.08 -9.35 6.04
N ALA A 295 -7.14 -10.66 6.25
CA ALA A 295 -6.86 -11.25 7.55
C ALA A 295 -5.41 -11.76 7.58
N ALA A 296 -4.71 -11.66 8.71
CA ALA A 296 -3.33 -12.10 8.81
C ALA A 296 -2.94 -12.50 10.22
N ARG A 297 -1.95 -13.38 10.35
CA ARG A 297 -1.27 -13.62 11.64
C ARG A 297 -0.50 -12.37 12.04
N LEU A 298 -0.67 -11.91 13.28
CA LEU A 298 0.06 -10.75 13.79
C LEU A 298 1.57 -10.97 13.88
N THR A 299 2.02 -12.23 13.97
CA THR A 299 3.44 -12.60 13.94
C THR A 299 4.15 -12.21 12.65
N LEU A 300 3.43 -12.10 11.52
CA LEU A 300 4.01 -11.65 10.25
C LEU A 300 4.57 -10.24 10.32
N PHE A 301 3.99 -9.38 11.17
CA PHE A 301 4.38 -7.99 11.27
C PHE A 301 5.45 -7.74 12.34
N ALA A 302 5.99 -8.79 12.98
CA ALA A 302 7.03 -8.65 14.00
C ALA A 302 8.24 -7.79 13.55
N PRO A 303 8.74 -7.87 12.30
CA PRO A 303 9.84 -7.01 11.86
C PRO A 303 9.53 -5.50 11.85
N LEU A 304 8.24 -5.13 11.85
CA LEU A 304 7.78 -3.74 11.77
C LEU A 304 7.52 -3.12 13.14
N VAL A 305 7.45 -3.94 14.20
CA VAL A 305 7.10 -3.48 15.55
C VAL A 305 8.25 -2.70 16.14
N GLY A 306 7.95 -1.55 16.74
CA GLY A 306 8.95 -0.67 17.36
C GLY A 306 9.79 0.15 16.37
N ARG A 307 9.52 0.06 15.06
CA ARG A 307 10.23 0.79 14.00
C ARG A 307 9.60 2.17 13.74
N SER A 308 9.53 3.00 14.77
CA SER A 308 8.87 4.31 14.71
C SER A 308 9.50 5.25 13.69
N GLU A 309 10.80 5.09 13.40
CA GLU A 309 11.53 5.85 12.39
C GLU A 309 10.98 5.66 10.97
N VAL A 310 10.46 4.48 10.65
CA VAL A 310 9.84 4.21 9.34
C VAL A 310 8.49 4.93 9.22
N LEU A 311 7.80 5.14 10.35
CA LEU A 311 6.51 5.84 10.39
C LEU A 311 6.63 7.33 10.04
N GLU A 312 7.83 7.90 10.19
CA GLU A 312 8.18 9.28 9.83
C GLU A 312 8.52 9.45 8.34
N TRP A 313 8.63 8.35 7.59
CA TRP A 313 8.87 8.39 6.14
C TRP A 313 7.58 8.54 5.35
N PHE A 314 6.42 8.29 5.97
CA PHE A 314 5.14 8.48 5.31
C PHE A 314 4.89 9.96 5.03
N GLU A 315 4.80 10.25 3.73
CA GLU A 315 4.46 11.56 3.24
C GLU A 315 2.96 11.85 3.46
N PRO A 316 2.55 13.14 3.48
CA PRO A 316 1.15 13.51 3.29
C PRO A 316 0.58 12.85 2.04
N ASP A 317 -0.70 12.49 2.05
CA ASP A 317 -1.31 11.90 0.86
C ASP A 317 -1.34 12.92 -0.29
N MET A 318 -0.62 12.61 -1.37
CA MET A 318 -0.47 13.46 -2.55
C MET A 318 -1.45 13.10 -3.67
N GLY A 319 -2.35 12.13 -3.44
CA GLY A 319 -3.32 11.67 -4.45
C GLY A 319 -2.74 10.74 -5.51
N LEU A 320 -1.44 10.43 -5.46
CA LEU A 320 -0.81 9.45 -6.35
C LEU A 320 -1.49 8.09 -6.24
N THR A 321 -1.65 7.43 -7.39
CA THR A 321 -2.38 6.16 -7.49
C THR A 321 -1.50 4.94 -7.23
N ASP A 322 -0.18 5.09 -7.31
CA ASP A 322 0.82 4.05 -7.01
C ASP A 322 2.20 4.70 -6.70
N GLY A 323 3.21 3.90 -6.32
CA GLY A 323 4.60 4.35 -6.22
C GLY A 323 5.00 5.01 -4.89
N THR A 324 4.06 5.15 -3.96
CA THR A 324 4.30 5.74 -2.63
C THR A 324 4.69 4.68 -1.60
N LEU A 325 5.18 5.11 -0.43
CA LEU A 325 5.53 4.21 0.67
C LEU A 325 4.35 3.32 1.13
N ALA A 326 3.12 3.83 1.13
CA ALA A 326 1.93 3.04 1.47
C ALA A 326 1.72 1.88 0.48
N HIS A 327 1.88 2.14 -0.82
CA HIS A 327 1.77 1.12 -1.86
C HIS A 327 2.92 0.11 -1.80
N ALA A 328 4.11 0.54 -1.38
CA ALA A 328 5.23 -0.36 -1.12
C ALA A 328 4.94 -1.29 0.07
N PHE A 329 4.33 -0.78 1.14
CA PHE A 329 3.90 -1.60 2.29
C PHE A 329 2.82 -2.62 1.95
N GLU A 330 1.84 -2.27 1.12
CA GLU A 330 0.82 -3.21 0.63
C GLU A 330 1.47 -4.47 0.01
N ARG A 331 2.54 -4.27 -0.77
CA ARG A 331 3.32 -5.36 -1.37
C ARG A 331 4.24 -6.03 -0.36
N LEU A 332 4.88 -5.25 0.51
CA LEU A 332 5.76 -5.77 1.56
C LEU A 332 5.01 -6.70 2.52
N PHE A 333 3.74 -6.45 2.85
CA PHE A 333 2.97 -7.36 3.71
C PHE A 333 2.91 -8.78 3.13
N GLY A 334 2.65 -8.91 1.83
CA GLY A 334 2.74 -10.21 1.16
C GLY A 334 4.16 -10.77 1.11
N GLY A 335 5.15 -9.89 0.92
CA GLY A 335 6.58 -10.23 1.02
C GLY A 335 6.98 -10.79 2.38
N LEU A 336 6.45 -10.25 3.48
CA LEU A 336 6.68 -10.75 4.85
C LEU A 336 6.13 -12.16 5.03
N ALA A 337 4.96 -12.46 4.44
CA ALA A 337 4.45 -13.83 4.42
C ALA A 337 5.42 -14.78 3.70
N ALA A 338 5.91 -14.40 2.53
CA ALA A 338 6.88 -15.19 1.78
C ALA A 338 8.21 -15.38 2.53
N LEU A 339 8.74 -14.32 3.15
CA LEU A 339 9.97 -14.39 3.97
C LEU A 339 9.80 -15.27 5.22
N ALA A 340 8.59 -15.32 5.78
CA ALA A 340 8.25 -16.21 6.89
C ALA A 340 7.98 -17.66 6.45
N GLY A 341 8.06 -17.97 5.16
CA GLY A 341 7.70 -19.29 4.61
C GLY A 341 6.21 -19.59 4.70
N GLN A 342 5.36 -18.57 4.82
CA GLN A 342 3.91 -18.68 4.96
C GLN A 342 3.19 -18.33 3.64
N THR A 343 2.01 -18.88 3.46
CA THR A 343 1.20 -18.74 2.25
C THR A 343 0.22 -17.58 2.38
N ILE A 344 -0.23 -17.12 1.21
CA ILE A 344 -1.37 -16.22 1.10
C ILE A 344 -2.53 -17.01 0.51
N GLY A 345 -3.62 -17.10 1.25
CA GLY A 345 -4.86 -17.71 0.81
C GLY A 345 -5.86 -16.69 0.27
N THR A 346 -6.98 -17.21 -0.24
CA THR A 346 -8.16 -16.44 -0.62
C THR A 346 -9.42 -16.96 0.02
N VAL A 347 -10.38 -16.07 0.30
CA VAL A 347 -11.76 -16.42 0.61
C VAL A 347 -12.71 -15.77 -0.39
N GLY A 348 -13.70 -16.52 -0.87
CA GLY A 348 -14.71 -16.05 -1.83
C GLY A 348 -16.02 -16.83 -1.70
N GLU A 349 -16.99 -16.48 -2.53
CA GLU A 349 -18.22 -17.28 -2.65
C GLU A 349 -17.99 -18.46 -3.59
N GLY A 350 -18.13 -19.68 -3.05
CA GLY A 350 -18.10 -20.92 -3.80
C GLY A 350 -19.50 -21.36 -4.25
N GLU A 351 -19.58 -22.59 -4.78
CA GLU A 351 -20.85 -23.16 -5.23
C GLU A 351 -21.90 -23.21 -4.12
N GLY A 352 -23.13 -22.80 -4.45
CA GLY A 352 -24.24 -22.78 -3.49
C GLY A 352 -24.18 -21.67 -2.44
N GLY A 353 -23.35 -20.63 -2.63
CA GLY A 353 -23.31 -19.44 -1.77
C GLY A 353 -22.58 -19.65 -0.43
N ARG A 354 -21.84 -20.75 -0.30
CA ARG A 354 -20.96 -21.00 0.84
C ARG A 354 -19.63 -20.26 0.65
N LEU A 355 -18.99 -19.91 1.75
CA LEU A 355 -17.62 -19.42 1.69
C LEU A 355 -16.68 -20.56 1.29
N GLU A 356 -15.84 -20.30 0.30
CA GLU A 356 -14.76 -21.18 -0.10
C GLU A 356 -13.44 -20.56 0.30
N LEU A 357 -12.65 -21.30 1.07
CA LEU A 357 -11.31 -20.91 1.49
C LEU A 357 -10.28 -21.73 0.70
N VAL A 358 -9.34 -21.02 0.07
CA VAL A 358 -8.20 -21.60 -0.62
C VAL A 358 -6.95 -21.16 0.14
N PRO A 359 -6.32 -22.01 0.97
CA PRO A 359 -5.25 -21.60 1.89
C PRO A 359 -3.93 -21.27 1.18
N GLN A 360 -3.79 -21.75 -0.06
CA GLN A 360 -2.65 -21.47 -0.93
C GLN A 360 -3.17 -20.99 -2.28
N ALA A 361 -3.38 -19.68 -2.40
CA ALA A 361 -3.86 -19.10 -3.65
C ALA A 361 -2.71 -18.95 -4.65
N GLN A 362 -2.97 -19.27 -5.91
CA GLN A 362 -2.07 -18.86 -6.99
C GLN A 362 -2.28 -17.36 -7.24
N PRO A 363 -1.23 -16.52 -7.09
CA PRO A 363 -1.37 -15.09 -7.33
C PRO A 363 -1.76 -14.81 -8.78
N LEU A 364 -2.65 -13.85 -8.98
CA LEU A 364 -3.04 -13.44 -10.32
C LEU A 364 -1.85 -12.80 -11.05
N ARG A 365 -1.56 -13.33 -12.24
CA ARG A 365 -0.46 -12.87 -13.12
C ARG A 365 -0.95 -12.12 -14.36
N ARG A 366 -2.25 -12.16 -14.67
CA ARG A 366 -2.85 -11.50 -15.84
C ARG A 366 -4.27 -11.06 -15.50
N ALA A 367 -4.72 -9.96 -16.14
CA ALA A 367 -6.10 -9.51 -16.15
C ALA A 367 -6.73 -9.11 -14.80
N TYR A 368 -6.01 -8.35 -13.97
CA TYR A 368 -6.63 -7.71 -12.81
C TYR A 368 -7.59 -6.59 -13.25
N ALA A 369 -8.88 -6.72 -12.91
CA ALA A 369 -9.94 -5.81 -13.34
C ALA A 369 -9.74 -4.36 -12.88
N PHE A 370 -8.97 -4.18 -11.80
CA PHE A 370 -8.70 -2.89 -11.16
C PHE A 370 -7.24 -2.42 -11.33
N ALA A 371 -6.46 -3.10 -12.18
CA ALA A 371 -5.14 -2.59 -12.54
C ALA A 371 -5.31 -1.30 -13.37
N PRO A 372 -4.47 -0.27 -13.14
CA PRO A 372 -4.39 0.86 -14.05
C PRO A 372 -4.10 0.31 -15.46
N ARG A 373 -5.01 0.55 -16.41
CA ARG A 373 -4.74 0.24 -17.82
C ARG A 373 -4.00 1.44 -18.40
N ASP A 374 -2.96 1.18 -19.18
CA ASP A 374 -2.35 2.23 -19.99
C ASP A 374 -3.41 2.80 -20.93
N GLY A 375 -3.80 4.06 -20.72
CA GLY A 375 -4.73 4.80 -21.58
C GLY A 375 -6.18 4.94 -21.12
N ASP A 376 -6.52 4.63 -19.86
CA ASP A 376 -7.80 5.05 -19.24
C ASP A 376 -7.67 6.39 -18.51
#